data_AF-A0A239E6W4-F1
#
_entry.id   AF-A0A239E6W4-F1
#
_cell.length_a   1.000
_cell.length_b   1.000
_cell.length_c   1.000
_cell.angle_alpha   90.00
_cell.angle_beta   90.00
_cell.angle_gamma   90.00
#
_symmetry.space_group_name_H-M   'P 1'
#
loop_
_entity.id
_entity.type
_entity.pdbx_description
1 polymer ?
#
loop_
_entity_poly.entity_id
_entity_poly.type
_entity_poly.pdbx_seq_one_letter_code
_entity_poly.pdbx_strand_id
1 'polypeptide(L)'
;MKFRKLAITSGLSLALVLAGCSADDQADANQTLDNAAGSASSVAASVGEQAGNLFDDAKVQAFVVAFRAQFGALAENRDDNAIKALLNSTCVEIASGTDESAIVSELEVEAASGDARPSTEQAQRIYDQAKLACS
;
A
#
# COMPACT_ATOMS: atom_id res chain seq x y z
N MET A 1 28.43 17.72 -39.78
CA MET A 1 27.05 17.97 -40.26
C MET A 1 26.30 16.65 -40.37
N LYS A 2 25.23 16.46 -39.60
CA LYS A 2 23.95 15.85 -40.04
C LYS A 2 23.04 15.67 -38.81
N PHE A 3 22.28 16.72 -38.53
CA PHE A 3 21.15 16.68 -37.63
C PHE A 3 20.05 15.81 -38.24
N ARG A 4 19.58 14.80 -37.50
CA ARG A 4 18.33 14.11 -37.83
C ARG A 4 17.21 14.78 -37.05
N LYS A 5 16.44 15.61 -37.74
CA LYS A 5 15.09 16.03 -37.33
C LYS A 5 14.15 14.83 -37.52
N LEU A 6 13.41 14.44 -36.48
CA LEU A 6 12.07 13.88 -36.66
C LEU A 6 11.07 14.74 -35.90
N ALA A 7 10.00 15.08 -36.59
CA ALA A 7 8.96 16.00 -36.19
C ALA A 7 7.74 15.23 -35.64
N ILE A 8 7.12 15.83 -34.62
CA ILE A 8 5.67 16.09 -34.42
C ILE A 8 4.68 14.99 -34.86
N THR A 9 3.85 14.51 -33.92
CA THR A 9 2.39 14.39 -34.15
C THR A 9 1.56 14.32 -32.85
N SER A 10 0.42 15.00 -32.93
CA SER A 10 -0.59 15.34 -31.94
C SER A 10 -1.22 14.20 -31.12
N GLY A 11 -1.42 14.47 -29.82
CA GLY A 11 -2.72 14.70 -29.18
C GLY A 11 -3.80 13.61 -29.19
N LEU A 12 -4.23 13.20 -27.99
CA LEU A 12 -5.63 13.02 -27.58
C LEU A 12 -5.69 12.82 -26.06
N SER A 13 -6.19 13.85 -25.36
CA SER A 13 -6.48 13.83 -23.94
C SER A 13 -7.72 12.97 -23.69
N LEU A 14 -7.61 11.92 -22.87
CA LEU A 14 -8.77 11.18 -22.36
C LEU A 14 -9.23 11.82 -21.04
N ALA A 15 -10.34 12.55 -21.09
CA ALA A 15 -11.08 12.96 -19.90
C ALA A 15 -12.02 11.81 -19.51
N LEU A 16 -11.73 11.12 -18.40
CA LEU A 16 -12.71 10.22 -17.78
C LEU A 16 -13.61 11.03 -16.85
N VAL A 17 -14.90 11.03 -17.16
CA VAL A 17 -15.98 11.64 -16.40
C VAL A 17 -16.22 10.80 -15.14
N LEU A 18 -16.19 11.45 -13.97
CA LEU A 18 -16.65 10.86 -12.71
C LEU A 18 -18.17 10.71 -12.75
N ALA A 19 -18.65 9.47 -12.85
CA ALA A 19 -20.02 9.13 -12.55
C ALA A 19 -20.18 9.01 -11.03
N GLY A 20 -20.81 10.02 -10.41
CA GLY A 20 -21.37 9.89 -9.08
C GLY A 20 -22.72 9.18 -9.12
N CYS A 21 -22.94 8.27 -8.18
CA CYS A 21 -24.27 7.76 -7.85
C CYS A 21 -24.40 7.70 -6.32
N SER A 22 -25.54 8.20 -5.85
CA SER A 22 -25.86 8.64 -4.49
C SER A 22 -26.37 7.52 -3.56
N ALA A 23 -26.43 7.86 -2.27
CA ALA A 23 -27.05 7.21 -1.09
C ALA A 23 -28.39 6.46 -1.34
N ASP A 24 -28.86 5.50 -0.53
CA ASP A 24 -29.19 5.61 0.91
C ASP A 24 -29.57 4.22 1.55
N ASP A 25 -29.84 4.22 2.87
CA ASP A 25 -30.60 3.25 3.71
C ASP A 25 -29.89 2.14 4.55
N GLN A 26 -29.37 2.58 5.70
CA GLN A 26 -29.59 2.13 7.10
C GLN A 26 -30.29 0.79 7.44
N ALA A 27 -29.63 -0.09 8.23
CA ALA A 27 -30.25 -0.84 9.34
C ALA A 27 -29.22 -1.60 10.20
N ASP A 28 -29.20 -1.28 11.48
CA ASP A 28 -28.52 -1.94 12.59
C ASP A 28 -28.73 -3.47 12.66
N ALA A 29 -27.65 -4.20 12.95
CA ALA A 29 -27.71 -5.53 13.57
C ALA A 29 -26.54 -5.70 14.55
N ASN A 30 -26.72 -5.15 15.75
CA ASN A 30 -25.92 -5.48 16.93
C ASN A 30 -26.50 -6.73 17.64
N GLN A 31 -25.60 -7.53 18.23
CA GLN A 31 -25.78 -8.74 19.05
C GLN A 31 -26.02 -10.05 18.26
N THR A 32 -25.16 -11.07 18.34
CA THR A 32 -24.65 -11.66 19.60
C THR A 32 -23.30 -12.39 19.40
N LEU A 33 -22.44 -12.18 20.40
CA LEU A 33 -21.13 -12.74 20.70
C LEU A 33 -21.16 -14.28 20.80
N ASP A 34 -20.07 -14.94 20.37
CA ASP A 34 -19.13 -15.72 21.20
C ASP A 34 -18.43 -16.81 20.37
N ASN A 35 -17.14 -16.61 20.08
CA ASN A 35 -16.09 -17.63 20.23
C ASN A 35 -14.72 -17.05 19.81
N ALA A 36 -13.94 -16.64 20.80
CA ALA A 36 -12.47 -16.74 20.85
C ALA A 36 -11.59 -16.12 19.73
N ALA A 37 -11.80 -14.84 19.38
CA ALA A 37 -10.78 -13.99 18.71
C ALA A 37 -10.81 -12.51 19.19
N GLY A 38 -11.43 -12.27 20.34
CA GLY A 38 -11.84 -10.95 20.87
C GLY A 38 -10.75 -10.10 21.51
N SER A 39 -9.60 -9.90 20.86
CA SER A 39 -8.62 -8.89 21.31
C SER A 39 -7.89 -8.13 20.20
N ALA A 40 -7.94 -8.59 18.95
CA ALA A 40 -7.36 -7.88 17.80
C ALA A 40 -8.38 -7.01 17.04
N SER A 41 -9.65 -7.41 16.98
CA SER A 41 -10.67 -6.67 16.20
C SER A 41 -11.17 -5.39 16.87
N SER A 42 -11.10 -5.29 18.20
CA SER A 42 -11.60 -4.11 18.92
C SER A 42 -10.63 -2.93 18.86
N VAL A 43 -9.33 -3.18 18.69
CA VAL A 43 -8.34 -2.13 18.38
C VAL A 43 -8.40 -1.73 16.91
N ALA A 44 -8.67 -2.68 15.99
CA ALA A 44 -8.82 -2.39 14.56
C ALA A 44 -10.02 -1.48 14.25
N ALA A 45 -11.14 -1.62 14.98
CA ALA A 45 -12.31 -0.77 14.80
C ALA A 45 -12.11 0.67 15.30
N SER A 46 -11.42 0.86 16.43
CA SER A 46 -11.13 2.21 16.97
C SER A 46 -9.96 2.92 16.26
N VAL A 47 -9.09 2.18 15.54
CA VAL A 47 -8.12 2.76 14.60
C VAL A 47 -8.81 3.20 13.29
N GLY A 48 -9.91 2.54 12.90
CA GLY A 48 -10.61 2.77 11.63
C GLY A 48 -11.22 4.17 11.44
N GLU A 49 -11.60 4.87 12.51
CA GLU A 49 -12.18 6.22 12.43
C GLU A 49 -11.13 7.33 12.62
N GLN A 50 -10.03 7.05 13.31
CA GLN A 50 -8.89 7.96 13.52
C GLN A 50 -7.87 7.88 12.36
N ALA A 51 -8.13 6.99 11.40
CA ALA A 51 -7.32 6.71 10.23
C ALA A 51 -7.49 7.69 9.04
N GLY A 52 -8.35 8.70 9.18
CA GLY A 52 -8.78 9.56 8.07
C GLY A 52 -7.68 10.41 7.40
N ASN A 53 -6.43 10.35 7.89
CA ASN A 53 -5.24 11.07 7.42
C ASN A 53 -3.98 10.18 7.29
N LEU A 54 -4.05 8.85 7.51
CA LEU A 54 -2.88 8.14 8.06
C LEU A 54 -1.61 8.16 7.23
N PHE A 55 -1.73 8.16 5.91
CA PHE A 55 -0.60 8.35 5.02
C PHE A 55 -1.09 9.30 3.93
N ASP A 56 -0.43 10.44 3.78
CA ASP A 56 -0.68 11.36 2.68
C ASP A 56 -0.78 10.58 1.36
N ASP A 57 -1.89 10.67 0.62
CA ASP A 57 -2.14 9.82 -0.55
C ASP A 57 -0.98 9.97 -1.56
N ALA A 58 -0.38 11.15 -1.68
CA ALA A 58 0.78 11.35 -2.53
C ALA A 58 2.02 10.56 -2.04
N LYS A 59 2.27 10.44 -0.72
CA LYS A 59 3.31 9.56 -0.16
C LYS A 59 3.04 8.08 -0.45
N VAL A 60 1.80 7.64 -0.30
CA VAL A 60 1.40 6.26 -0.60
C VAL A 60 1.63 5.94 -2.08
N GLN A 61 1.21 6.82 -2.97
CA GLN A 61 1.41 6.65 -4.41
C GLN A 61 2.89 6.72 -4.78
N ALA A 62 3.66 7.60 -4.14
CA ALA A 62 5.11 7.66 -4.33
C ALA A 62 5.80 6.36 -3.91
N PHE A 63 5.36 5.75 -2.80
CA PHE A 63 5.83 4.42 -2.39
C PHE A 63 5.50 3.36 -3.45
N VAL A 64 4.26 3.29 -3.94
CA VAL A 64 3.86 2.32 -4.98
C VAL A 64 4.73 2.45 -6.22
N VAL A 65 4.93 3.67 -6.71
CA VAL A 65 5.77 3.95 -7.88
C VAL A 65 7.22 3.55 -7.62
N ALA A 66 7.79 3.92 -6.48
CA ALA A 66 9.17 3.61 -6.13
C ALA A 66 9.39 2.10 -5.90
N PHE A 67 8.41 1.41 -5.33
CA PHE A 67 8.42 -0.03 -5.13
C PHE A 67 8.46 -0.74 -6.48
N ARG A 68 7.56 -0.38 -7.41
CA ARG A 68 7.55 -0.94 -8.77
C ARG A 68 8.84 -0.68 -9.53
N ALA A 69 9.40 0.52 -9.40
CA ALA A 69 10.64 0.90 -10.09
C ALA A 69 11.86 0.13 -9.57
N GLN A 70 11.96 -0.10 -8.26
CA GLN A 70 13.14 -0.72 -7.65
C GLN A 70 13.01 -2.24 -7.51
N PHE A 71 11.79 -2.75 -7.36
CA PHE A 71 11.50 -4.15 -7.06
C PHE A 71 10.55 -4.76 -8.10
N GLY A 72 10.83 -4.55 -9.39
CA GLY A 72 9.97 -5.00 -10.49
C GLY A 72 9.55 -6.47 -10.40
N ALA A 73 10.46 -7.37 -10.02
CA ALA A 73 10.15 -8.79 -9.82
C ALA A 73 9.19 -9.05 -8.63
N LEU A 74 9.29 -8.27 -7.55
CA LEU A 74 8.37 -8.36 -6.41
C LEU A 74 7.00 -7.73 -6.72
N ALA A 75 6.94 -6.85 -7.72
CA ALA A 75 5.74 -6.13 -8.13
C ALA A 75 4.99 -6.76 -9.32
N GLU A 76 5.59 -7.73 -10.01
CA GLU A 76 5.08 -8.28 -11.28
C GLU A 76 3.64 -8.80 -11.17
N ASN A 77 3.34 -9.53 -10.09
CA ASN A 77 2.02 -10.11 -9.84
C ASN A 77 1.23 -9.34 -8.77
N ARG A 78 1.56 -8.06 -8.55
CA ARG A 78 0.87 -7.18 -7.59
C ARG A 78 0.27 -5.99 -8.32
N ASP A 79 -1.01 -5.74 -8.09
CA ASP A 79 -1.62 -4.46 -8.44
C ASP A 79 -1.24 -3.38 -7.40
N ASP A 80 -1.61 -2.13 -7.68
CA ASP A 80 -1.28 -1.00 -6.80
C ASP A 80 -1.91 -1.16 -5.42
N ASN A 81 -3.09 -1.74 -5.31
CA ASN A 81 -3.76 -1.95 -4.02
C ASN A 81 -3.05 -2.99 -3.18
N ALA A 82 -2.50 -4.04 -3.78
CA ALA A 82 -1.68 -5.03 -3.08
C ALA A 82 -0.36 -4.43 -2.55
N ILE A 83 0.25 -3.51 -3.29
CA ILE A 83 1.45 -2.79 -2.83
C ILE A 83 1.10 -1.78 -1.72
N LYS A 84 -0.05 -1.10 -1.83
CA LYS A 84 -0.58 -0.24 -0.76
C LYS A 84 -0.91 -1.01 0.51
N ALA A 85 -1.47 -2.21 0.37
CA ALA A 85 -1.77 -3.08 1.49
C ALA A 85 -0.50 -3.50 2.23
N LEU A 86 0.58 -3.84 1.50
CA LEU A 86 1.89 -4.08 2.07
C LEU A 86 2.38 -2.88 2.89
N LEU A 87 2.32 -1.67 2.31
CA LEU A 87 2.69 -0.43 3.01
C LEU A 87 1.85 -0.23 4.29
N ASN A 88 0.53 -0.38 4.20
CA ASN A 88 -0.37 -0.19 5.32
C ASN A 88 -0.07 -1.19 6.46
N SER A 89 0.15 -2.46 6.12
CA SER A 89 0.55 -3.50 7.09
C SER A 89 1.83 -3.09 7.81
N THR A 90 2.87 -2.75 7.05
CA THR A 90 4.16 -2.30 7.59
C THR A 90 4.01 -1.06 8.49
N CYS A 91 3.20 -0.08 8.10
CA CYS A 91 2.99 1.11 8.91
C CYS A 91 2.23 0.82 10.22
N VAL A 92 1.31 -0.15 10.22
CA VAL A 92 0.64 -0.62 11.45
C VAL A 92 1.65 -1.25 12.41
N GLU A 93 2.55 -2.09 11.91
CA GLU A 93 3.61 -2.70 12.71
C GLU A 93 4.57 -1.64 13.28
N ILE A 94 4.97 -0.66 12.45
CA ILE A 94 5.80 0.48 12.91
C ILE A 94 5.08 1.27 14.00
N ALA A 95 3.79 1.60 13.81
CA ALA A 95 3.01 2.36 14.78
C ALA A 95 2.77 1.57 16.09
N SER A 96 2.73 0.24 16.00
CA SER A 96 2.59 -0.68 17.14
C SER A 96 3.88 -0.86 17.92
N GLY A 97 5.02 -0.36 17.40
CA GLY A 97 6.33 -0.46 18.04
C GLY A 97 6.98 -1.83 17.86
N THR A 98 6.59 -2.59 16.84
CA THR A 98 7.27 -3.83 16.47
C THR A 98 8.74 -3.55 16.14
N ASP A 99 9.63 -4.45 16.54
CA ASP A 99 11.07 -4.32 16.28
C ASP A 99 11.37 -4.29 14.78
N GLU A 100 12.26 -3.39 14.36
CA GLU A 100 12.62 -3.23 12.94
C GLU A 100 13.10 -4.54 12.30
N SER A 101 13.92 -5.33 13.00
CA SER A 101 14.42 -6.59 12.46
C SER A 101 13.33 -7.65 12.31
N ALA A 102 12.28 -7.59 13.15
CA ALA A 102 11.11 -8.45 13.02
C ALA A 102 10.26 -8.04 11.80
N ILE A 103 10.01 -6.73 11.62
CA ILE A 103 9.29 -6.20 10.44
C ILE A 103 10.04 -6.53 9.16
N VAL A 104 11.37 -6.39 9.15
CA VAL A 104 12.21 -6.72 7.99
C VAL A 104 12.14 -8.22 7.67
N SER A 105 12.20 -9.08 8.67
CA SER A 105 12.03 -10.53 8.49
C SER A 105 10.65 -10.90 7.94
N GLU A 106 9.62 -10.20 8.39
CA GLU A 106 8.26 -10.37 7.88
C GLU A 106 8.14 -9.90 6.42
N LEU A 107 8.76 -8.77 6.06
CA LEU A 107 8.81 -8.26 4.69
C LEU A 107 9.49 -9.22 3.70
N GLU A 108 10.48 -10.01 4.12
CA GLU A 108 11.07 -11.09 3.28
C GLU A 108 10.03 -12.14 2.85
N VAL A 109 8.95 -12.29 3.63
CA VAL A 109 7.84 -13.20 3.34
C VAL A 109 6.71 -12.45 2.65
N GLU A 110 6.24 -11.35 3.23
CA GLU A 110 5.05 -10.63 2.78
C GLU A 110 5.23 -9.93 1.45
N ALA A 111 6.43 -9.49 1.10
CA ALA A 111 6.72 -8.84 -0.18
C ALA A 111 7.06 -9.82 -1.31
N ALA A 112 7.14 -11.13 -1.03
CA ALA A 112 7.40 -12.14 -2.05
C ALA A 112 6.30 -12.19 -3.12
N SER A 113 6.66 -12.46 -4.38
CA SER A 113 5.71 -12.53 -5.49
C SER A 113 6.12 -13.60 -6.49
N GLY A 114 5.26 -14.60 -6.73
CA GLY A 114 5.61 -15.76 -7.53
C GLY A 114 6.86 -16.45 -6.98
N ASP A 115 7.88 -16.61 -7.83
CA ASP A 115 9.18 -17.19 -7.46
C ASP A 115 10.16 -16.15 -6.88
N ALA A 116 9.83 -14.86 -6.93
CA ALA A 116 10.68 -13.79 -6.42
C ALA A 116 10.49 -13.61 -4.91
N ARG A 117 11.59 -13.72 -4.14
CA ARG A 117 11.63 -13.33 -2.73
C ARG A 117 12.62 -12.18 -2.52
N PRO A 118 12.29 -11.19 -1.68
CA PRO A 118 13.26 -10.18 -1.27
C PRO A 118 14.40 -10.84 -0.52
N SER A 119 15.63 -10.39 -0.78
CA SER A 119 16.74 -10.55 0.16
C SER A 119 16.55 -9.65 1.38
N THR A 120 17.30 -9.90 2.46
CA THR A 120 17.31 -9.03 3.66
C THR A 120 17.62 -7.58 3.32
N GLU A 121 18.57 -7.32 2.42
CA GLU A 121 18.89 -5.96 1.98
C GLU A 121 17.73 -5.30 1.23
N GLN A 122 16.95 -6.06 0.46
CA GLN A 122 15.75 -5.55 -0.22
C GLN A 122 14.62 -5.32 0.77
N ALA A 123 14.40 -6.22 1.72
CA ALA A 123 13.39 -6.07 2.77
C ALA A 123 13.69 -4.84 3.65
N GLN A 124 14.95 -4.63 4.02
CA GLN A 124 15.40 -3.42 4.74
C GLN A 124 15.07 -2.15 3.93
N ARG A 125 15.34 -2.14 2.62
CA ARG A 125 15.00 -0.99 1.77
C ARG A 125 13.50 -0.76 1.68
N ILE A 126 12.69 -1.81 1.61
CA ILE A 126 11.22 -1.69 1.63
C ILE A 126 10.77 -1.06 2.94
N TYR A 127 11.31 -1.52 4.08
CA TYR A 127 11.05 -0.93 5.39
C TYR A 127 11.42 0.56 5.45
N ASP A 128 12.63 0.94 5.01
CA ASP A 128 13.09 2.32 5.02
C ASP A 128 12.16 3.24 4.20
N GLN A 129 11.70 2.77 3.04
CA GLN A 129 10.75 3.49 2.21
C GLN A 129 9.36 3.58 2.85
N ALA A 130 8.89 2.50 3.47
CA ALA A 130 7.62 2.47 4.17
C ALA A 130 7.62 3.48 5.31
N LYS A 131 8.66 3.47 6.16
CA LYS A 131 8.83 4.38 7.29
C LYS A 131 8.71 5.86 6.91
N LEU A 132 9.22 6.26 5.75
CA LEU A 132 9.09 7.63 5.22
C LEU A 132 7.66 7.98 4.82
N ALA A 133 6.91 7.00 4.31
CA ALA A 133 5.51 7.16 3.96
C ALA A 133 4.58 7.05 5.18
N CYS A 134 5.03 6.41 6.27
CA CYS A 134 4.23 6.19 7.49
C CYS A 134 4.04 7.42 8.40
N SER A 135 4.56 8.59 8.01
CA SER A 135 4.64 9.81 8.85
C SER A 135 4.15 11.05 8.13
#